data_AF-A0A6L5P0G4-F1
#
_entry.id   AF-A0A6L5P0G4-F1
#
_cell.length_a   1.000
_cell.length_b   1.000
_cell.length_c   1.000
_cell.angle_alpha   90.00
_cell.angle_beta   90.00
_cell.angle_gamma   90.00
#
_symmetry.space_group_name_H-M   'P 1'
#
loop_
_entity.id
_entity.type
_entity.pdbx_description
1 polymer ?
#
loop_
_entity_poly.entity_id
_entity_poly.type
_entity_poly.pdbx_seq_one_letter_code
_entity_poly.pdbx_strand_id
1 'polypeptide(L)' 'MLLKDNSRVVSPCRRNCCLDNNDTCVGCFRSLEEILAWHYMSDSQKNDLLQTLKFRAGGSFNIK' A
#
# COMPACT_ATOMS: atom_id res chain seq x y z
N MET A 1 -4.22 22.01 10.95
CA MET A 1 -5.38 21.11 11.02
C MET A 1 -4.89 19.71 10.69
N LEU A 2 -4.61 18.87 11.69
CA LEU A 2 -4.16 17.49 11.48
C LEU A 2 -5.30 16.58 11.91
N LEU A 3 -6.08 16.08 10.94
CA LEU A 3 -7.08 15.06 11.20
C LEU A 3 -6.33 13.80 11.66
N LYS A 4 -6.35 13.59 12.97
CA LYS A 4 -5.99 12.31 13.58
C LYS A 4 -7.14 11.34 13.32
N ASP A 5 -7.21 10.78 12.12
CA ASP A 5 -8.04 9.60 11.92
C ASP A 5 -7.47 8.47 12.77
N ASN A 6 -8.29 7.93 13.66
CA ASN A 6 -7.93 6.82 14.56
C ASN A 6 -8.53 5.49 14.05
N SER A 7 -8.95 5.45 12.78
CA SER A 7 -9.36 4.26 12.02
C SER A 7 -8.37 3.97 10.88
N ARG A 8 -7.08 4.25 11.08
CA ARG A 8 -6.10 4.28 9.99
C ARG A 8 -5.87 2.89 9.42
N VAL A 9 -6.34 2.67 8.20
CA VAL A 9 -5.84 1.58 7.37
C VAL A 9 -4.32 1.73 7.31
N VAL A 10 -3.60 0.75 7.85
CA VAL A 10 -2.14 0.80 8.00
C VAL A 10 -1.51 0.71 6.62
N SER A 11 -0.52 1.58 6.37
CA SER A 11 0.21 1.55 5.11
C SER A 11 1.05 0.28 5.02
N PRO A 12 1.04 -0.46 3.90
CA PRO A 12 1.87 -1.65 3.73
C PRO A 12 3.35 -1.32 3.44
N CYS A 13 3.73 -0.04 3.52
CA CYS A 13 5.07 0.43 3.22
C CYS A 13 6.09 -0.03 4.26
N ARG A 14 7.02 -0.89 3.86
CA ARG A 14 8.15 -1.32 4.72
C ARG A 14 9.38 -0.40 4.63
N ARG A 15 9.24 0.80 4.06
CA ARG A 15 10.29 1.81 3.86
C ARG A 15 11.56 1.31 3.14
N ASN A 16 11.45 0.21 2.42
CA ASN A 16 12.50 -0.32 1.55
C ASN A 16 11.97 -0.31 0.11
N CYS A 17 11.84 0.88 -0.46
CA CYS A 17 11.24 1.05 -1.78
C CYS A 17 12.29 0.83 -2.86
N CYS A 18 12.19 -0.31 -3.56
CA CYS A 18 12.87 -0.54 -4.83
C CYS A 18 11.78 -0.87 -5.85
N LEU A 19 11.65 -0.06 -6.89
CA LEU A 19 10.72 -0.32 -7.99
C LEU A 19 11.38 -1.27 -9.00
N ASP A 20 10.60 -2.17 -9.58
CA ASP A 20 11.00 -2.99 -10.72
C ASP A 20 10.75 -2.26 -12.05
N ASN A 21 10.93 -2.95 -13.17
CA ASN A 21 10.72 -2.40 -14.51
C ASN A 21 9.25 -2.05 -14.81
N ASN A 22 8.30 -2.47 -13.96
CA ASN A 22 6.87 -2.17 -14.08
C ASN A 22 6.43 -1.13 -13.04
N ASP A 23 7.39 -0.34 -12.50
CA ASP A 23 7.15 0.63 -11.43
C ASP A 23 6.46 0.03 -10.20
N THR A 24 6.67 -1.27 -9.96
CA THR A 24 6.10 -1.98 -8.82
C THR A 24 7.15 -2.14 -7.73
N CYS A 25 6.80 -1.70 -6.51
CA CYS A 25 7.67 -1.82 -5.36
C CYS A 25 7.85 -3.29 -4.98
N VAL A 26 9.06 -3.82 -5.08
CA VAL A 26 9.36 -5.22 -4.72
C VAL A 26 9.19 -5.52 -3.22
N GLY A 27 9.12 -4.49 -2.39
CA GLY A 27 8.95 -4.63 -0.93
C GLY A 27 7.50 -4.62 -0.45
N CYS A 28 6.64 -3.76 -1.04
CA CYS A 28 5.24 -3.62 -0.63
C CYS A 28 4.23 -3.96 -1.74
N PHE A 29 4.71 -4.34 -2.92
CA PHE A 29 3.94 -4.78 -4.10
C PHE A 29 2.96 -3.75 -4.68
N ARG A 30 3.05 -2.49 -4.21
CA ARG A 30 2.30 -1.37 -4.78
C ARG A 30 2.99 -0.84 -6.03
N SER A 31 2.21 -0.47 -7.03
CA SER A 31 2.71 0.35 -8.13
C SER A 31 3.04 1.76 -7.66
N LEU A 32 3.86 2.49 -8.43
CA LEU A 32 4.15 3.90 -8.19
C LEU A 32 2.85 4.74 -8.13
N GLU A 33 1.90 4.49 -9.02
CA GLU A 33 0.59 5.16 -9.02
C GLU A 33 -0.18 4.91 -7.72
N GLU A 34 -0.22 3.66 -7.23
CA GLU A 34 -0.86 3.30 -5.96
C GLU A 34 -0.17 3.94 -4.75
N ILE A 35 1.16 4.11 -4.81
CA ILE A 35 1.94 4.81 -3.79
C ILE A 35 1.54 6.30 -3.75
N LEU A 36 1.46 6.95 -4.90
CA LEU A 36 1.08 8.36 -5.02
C LEU A 36 -0.39 8.59 -4.62
N ALA A 37 -1.28 7.69 -5.02
CA ALA A 37 -2.71 7.79 -4.77
C ALA A 37 -3.10 7.47 -3.31
N TRP A 38 -2.26 6.77 -2.54
CA TRP A 38 -2.57 6.31 -1.18
C TRP A 38 -3.09 7.41 -0.24
N HIS A 39 -2.55 8.63 -0.35
CA HIS A 39 -2.94 9.76 0.49
C HIS A 39 -4.34 10.32 0.14
N TYR A 40 -4.81 10.06 -1.07
CA TYR A 40 -6.11 10.49 -1.58
C TYR A 40 -7.16 9.38 -1.52
N MET A 41 -6.75 8.14 -1.30
CA MET A 41 -7.66 6.99 -1.18
C MET A 41 -8.48 7.05 0.12
N SER A 42 -9.77 6.71 0.00
CA SER A 42 -10.64 6.43 1.13
C SER A 42 -10.23 5.13 1.84
N ASP A 43 -10.70 4.92 3.07
CA ASP A 43 -10.38 3.71 3.82
C ASP A 43 -10.91 2.43 3.13
N SER A 44 -12.03 2.50 2.42
CA SER A 44 -12.52 1.39 1.58
C SER A 44 -11.52 1.08 0.46
N GLN A 45 -11.10 2.10 -0.30
CA GLN A 45 -10.15 1.95 -1.39
C GLN A 45 -8.80 1.40 -0.92
N LYS A 46 -8.33 1.85 0.25
CA LYS A 46 -7.11 1.32 0.87
C LYS A 46 -7.26 -0.16 1.24
N ASN A 47 -8.41 -0.56 1.79
CA ASN A 47 -8.67 -1.97 2.10
C ASN A 47 -8.71 -2.83 0.84
N ASP A 48 -9.39 -2.38 -0.22
CA ASP A 48 -9.46 -3.09 -1.50
C ASP A 48 -8.07 -3.25 -2.14
N LEU A 49 -7.27 -2.18 -2.08
CA LEU A 49 -5.87 -2.23 -2.50
C LEU A 49 -5.08 -3.23 -1.65
N LEU A 50 -5.19 -3.21 -0.32
CA LEU A 50 -4.51 -4.17 0.55
C LEU A 50 -4.90 -5.63 0.24
N GLN A 51 -6.15 -5.91 -0.11
CA GLN A 51 -6.55 -7.26 -0.56
C GLN A 51 -5.86 -7.62 -1.86
N THR A 52 -5.86 -6.70 -2.84
CA THR A 52 -5.15 -6.89 -4.12
C THR A 52 -3.66 -7.18 -3.91
N LEU A 53 -3.00 -6.45 -3.00
CA LEU A 53 -1.59 -6.65 -2.67
C LEU A 53 -1.32 -8.02 -2.02
N LYS A 54 -2.23 -8.53 -1.18
CA LYS A 54 -2.12 -9.88 -0.61
C LYS A 54 -2.10 -10.95 -1.70
N PHE A 55 -2.96 -10.80 -2.71
CA PHE A 55 -2.98 -11.72 -3.86
C PHE A 55 -1.70 -11.62 -4.69
N ARG A 56 -1.22 -10.39 -4.97
CA ARG A 56 0.04 -10.17 -5.71
C ARG A 56 1.27 -10.76 -5.00
N ALA A 57 1.30 -10.67 -3.68
CA ALA A 57 2.43 -11.12 -2.86
C ALA A 57 2.44 -12.63 -2.55
N GLY A 58 1.40 -13.38 -2.96
CA GLY A 58 1.37 -14.84 -2.83
C GLY A 58 1.60 -15.38 -1.41
N GLY A 59 1.18 -14.65 -0.37
CA GLY A 59 1.37 -15.05 1.04
C GLY A 59 2.55 -14.39 1.77
N SER A 60 3.41 -13.62 1.09
CA SER A 60 4.55 -12.91 1.72
C SER A 60 4.17 -11.52 2.30
N PHE A 61 2.88 -11.17 2.26
CA PHE A 61 2.37 -9.85 2.63
C PHE A 61 2.07 -9.73 4.13
N ASN A 62 3.06 -9.30 4.90
CA ASN A 62 2.87 -8.75 6.25
C ASN A 62 2.76 -7.22 6.20
N ILE A 63 1.60 -6.71 6.58
CA ILE A 63 1.37 -5.29 6.90
C ILE A 63 1.94 -5.08 8.31
N LYS A 64 2.97 -4.25 8.45
CA LYS A 64 3.54 -3.86 9.75
C LYS A 64 3.05 -2.49 10.15
#